data_AF-X0V162-F1
#
_entry.id   AF-X0V162-F1
#
_cell.length_a   1.000
_cell.length_b   1.000
_cell.length_c   1.000
_cell.angle_alpha   90.00
_cell.angle_beta   90.00
_cell.angle_gamma   90.00
#
_symmetry.space_group_name_H-M   'P 1'
#
loop_
_entity.id
_entity.type
_entity.pdbx_description
1 polymer ?
#
loop_
_entity_poly.entity_id
_entity_poly.type
_entity_poly.pdbx_seq_one_letter_code
_entity_poly.pdbx_strand_id
1 'polypeptide(L)'
;MITETEMYWLTRLTSLKEGVAGIGVGVMILFGILAFLGFMGWVMEQSEYGKKWLKISLLFFVLGGLIVFSNIFIPTTKEMCAIKAIPVIVNNEQVQELPNKVVELANDWIDELKPNKE
;
A
#
# COMPACT_ATOMS: atom_id res chain seq x y z
N MET A 1 5.72 -12.65 18.45
CA MET A 1 7.03 -12.14 17.98
C MET A 1 7.04 -12.22 16.46
N ILE A 2 7.50 -11.19 15.74
CA ILE A 2 7.56 -11.23 14.26
C ILE A 2 8.71 -12.15 13.85
N THR A 3 8.43 -13.13 13.01
CA THR A 3 9.44 -14.10 12.51
C THR A 3 10.24 -13.54 11.33
N GLU A 4 11.40 -14.14 11.04
CA GLU A 4 12.25 -13.76 9.90
C GLU A 4 11.49 -13.80 8.57
N THR A 5 10.67 -14.84 8.37
CA THR A 5 9.81 -14.99 7.19
C THR A 5 8.77 -13.87 7.08
N GLU A 6 8.13 -13.49 8.17
CA GLU A 6 7.17 -12.38 8.17
C GLU A 6 7.86 -11.04 7.87
N MET A 7 9.08 -10.84 8.38
CA MET A 7 9.88 -9.65 8.11
C MET A 7 10.28 -9.57 6.62
N TYR A 8 10.66 -10.70 6.01
CA TYR A 8 10.93 -10.78 4.57
C TYR A 8 9.71 -10.34 3.76
N TRP A 9 8.53 -10.92 4.01
CA TRP A 9 7.32 -10.58 3.26
C TRP A 9 6.87 -9.13 3.49
N LEU A 10 7.02 -8.60 4.71
CA LEU A 10 6.75 -7.19 5.00
C LEU A 10 7.61 -6.25 4.15
N THR A 11 8.91 -6.51 4.04
CA THR A 11 9.80 -5.64 3.24
C THR A 11 9.52 -5.72 1.74
N ARG A 12 9.07 -6.88 1.24
CA ARG A 12 8.74 -7.08 -0.18
C ARG A 12 7.34 -6.59 -0.58
N LEU A 13 6.44 -6.42 0.38
CA LEU A 13 5.04 -6.06 0.13
C LEU A 13 4.89 -4.78 -0.71
N THR A 14 5.67 -3.74 -0.43
CA THR A 14 5.62 -2.49 -1.20
C THR A 14 6.08 -2.68 -2.64
N SER A 15 7.20 -3.38 -2.87
CA SER A 15 7.67 -3.67 -4.23
C SER A 15 6.70 -4.56 -5.02
N LEU A 16 6.02 -5.50 -4.35
CA LEU A 16 4.99 -6.32 -4.98
C LEU A 16 3.76 -5.48 -5.34
N LYS A 17 3.29 -4.62 -4.43
CA LYS A 17 2.19 -3.68 -4.67
C LYS A 17 2.46 -2.77 -5.86
N GLU A 18 3.65 -2.18 -5.92
CA GLU A 18 4.07 -1.31 -7.02
C GLU A 18 4.24 -2.08 -8.33
N GLY A 19 4.83 -3.28 -8.28
CA GLY A 19 4.99 -4.14 -9.45
C GLY A 19 3.66 -4.56 -10.06
N VAL A 20 2.68 -4.97 -9.24
CA VAL A 20 1.33 -5.35 -9.68
C VAL A 20 0.59 -4.16 -10.30
N ALA A 21 0.66 -2.98 -9.67
CA ALA A 21 0.14 -1.75 -10.27
C ALA A 21 0.81 -1.42 -11.60
N GLY A 22 2.14 -1.54 -11.68
CA GLY A 22 2.90 -1.29 -12.89
C GLY A 22 2.47 -2.19 -14.05
N ILE A 23 2.26 -3.48 -13.77
CA ILE A 23 1.72 -4.44 -14.77
C ILE A 23 0.31 -4.02 -15.21
N GLY A 24 -0.57 -3.68 -14.26
CA GLY A 24 -1.94 -3.24 -14.58
C GLY A 24 -1.96 -1.99 -15.47
N VAL A 25 -1.16 -0.97 -15.12
CA VAL A 25 -1.01 0.24 -15.93
C VAL A 25 -0.40 -0.06 -17.30
N GLY A 26 0.61 -0.93 -17.37
CA GLY A 26 1.22 -1.35 -18.63
C GLY A 26 0.22 -2.04 -19.57
N VAL A 27 -0.62 -2.94 -19.04
CA VAL A 27 -1.71 -3.58 -19.77
C VAL A 27 -2.72 -2.53 -20.26
N MET A 28 -3.13 -1.59 -19.42
CA MET A 28 -4.04 -0.52 -19.82
C MET A 28 -3.47 0.35 -20.95
N ILE A 29 -2.19 0.73 -20.88
CA ILE A 29 -1.57 1.54 -21.93
C ILE A 29 -1.51 0.77 -23.24
N LEU A 30 -0.98 -0.46 -23.20
CA LEU A 30 -0.82 -1.30 -24.39
C LEU A 30 -2.17 -1.55 -25.08
N PHE A 31 -3.17 -2.01 -24.33
CA PHE A 31 -4.48 -2.31 -24.90
C PHE A 31 -5.32 -1.07 -25.17
N GLY A 32 -5.06 0.06 -24.52
CA GLY A 32 -5.62 1.36 -24.88
C GLY A 32 -5.15 1.81 -26.27
N ILE A 33 -3.85 1.67 -26.58
CA ILE A 33 -3.31 1.95 -27.92
C ILE A 33 -3.92 1.00 -28.95
N LEU A 34 -3.98 -0.30 -28.66
CA LEU A 34 -4.59 -1.28 -29.58
C LEU A 34 -6.08 -1.01 -29.81
N ALA A 35 -6.82 -0.61 -28.77
CA ALA A 35 -8.22 -0.21 -28.89
C ALA A 35 -8.36 1.02 -29.79
N PHE A 36 -7.49 2.02 -29.63
CA PHE A 36 -7.48 3.20 -30.49
C PHE A 36 -7.19 2.84 -31.96
N LEU A 37 -6.20 1.99 -32.23
CA LEU A 37 -5.91 1.51 -33.59
C LEU A 37 -7.08 0.71 -34.19
N GLY A 38 -7.69 -0.18 -33.40
CA GLY A 38 -8.87 -0.94 -33.83
C GLY A 38 -10.07 -0.05 -34.12
N PHE A 39 -10.26 1.02 -33.33
CA PHE A 39 -11.29 2.02 -33.57
C PHE A 39 -11.03 2.80 -34.86
N MET A 40 -9.81 3.27 -35.10
CA MET A 40 -9.44 3.96 -36.34
C MET A 40 -9.67 3.08 -37.58
N GLY A 41 -9.24 1.81 -37.53
CA GLY A 41 -9.46 0.86 -38.62
C GLY A 41 -10.94 0.53 -38.85
N TRP A 42 -11.78 0.60 -37.81
CA TRP A 42 -13.22 0.44 -37.96
C TRP A 42 -13.87 1.70 -38.56
N VAL A 43 -13.49 2.89 -38.10
CA VAL A 43 -14.08 4.17 -38.57
C VAL A 43 -13.67 4.47 -40.01
N MET A 44 -12.41 4.26 -40.37
CA MET A 44 -11.89 4.62 -41.70
C MET A 44 -12.31 3.64 -42.79
N GLU A 45 -12.38 2.33 -42.47
CA GLU A 45 -12.52 1.28 -43.49
C GLU A 45 -13.73 0.36 -43.26
N GLN A 46 -14.54 0.61 -42.22
CA GLN A 46 -15.62 -0.29 -41.77
C GLN A 46 -15.15 -1.75 -41.62
N SER A 47 -13.89 -1.95 -41.26
CA SER A 47 -13.32 -3.30 -41.17
C SER A 47 -13.94 -4.10 -40.02
N GLU A 48 -14.43 -5.31 -40.32
CA GLU A 48 -14.89 -6.24 -39.28
C GLU A 48 -13.75 -6.66 -38.34
N TYR A 49 -12.52 -6.76 -38.89
CA TYR A 49 -11.32 -7.02 -38.12
C TYR A 49 -11.05 -5.92 -37.09
N GLY A 50 -11.18 -4.63 -37.45
CA GLY A 50 -11.02 -3.50 -36.53
C GLY A 50 -12.03 -3.55 -35.38
N LYS A 51 -13.29 -3.88 -35.68
CA LYS A 51 -14.35 -4.05 -34.68
C LYS A 51 -14.07 -5.21 -33.71
N LYS A 52 -13.54 -6.33 -34.20
CA LYS A 52 -13.17 -7.48 -33.36
C LYS A 52 -12.00 -7.14 -32.44
N TRP A 53 -10.95 -6.52 -32.97
CA TRP A 53 -9.79 -6.09 -32.19
C TRP A 53 -10.14 -5.02 -31.16
N LEU A 54 -10.99 -4.06 -31.50
CA LEU A 54 -11.50 -3.06 -30.56
C LEU A 54 -12.16 -3.72 -29.33
N LYS A 55 -13.04 -4.71 -29.54
CA LYS A 55 -13.70 -5.43 -28.43
C LYS A 55 -12.70 -6.18 -27.54
N ILE A 56 -11.75 -6.89 -28.14
CA ILE A 56 -10.73 -7.63 -27.41
C ILE A 56 -9.84 -6.67 -26.62
N SER A 57 -9.40 -5.58 -27.23
CA SER A 57 -8.56 -4.58 -26.58
C SER A 57 -9.28 -3.87 -25.44
N LEU A 58 -10.56 -3.53 -25.59
CA LEU A 58 -11.37 -2.98 -24.51
C LEU A 58 -11.53 -3.96 -23.34
N LEU A 59 -11.69 -5.26 -23.60
CA LEU A 59 -11.76 -6.26 -22.54
C LEU A 59 -10.48 -6.28 -21.70
N PHE A 60 -9.32 -6.34 -22.35
CA PHE A 60 -8.03 -6.33 -21.65
C PHE A 60 -7.71 -4.99 -20.98
N PHE A 61 -8.17 -3.87 -21.55
CA PHE A 61 -8.07 -2.57 -20.91
C PHE A 61 -8.84 -2.54 -19.58
N VAL A 62 -10.09 -3.03 -19.58
CA VAL A 62 -10.91 -3.12 -18.37
C VAL A 62 -10.30 -4.07 -17.34
N LEU A 63 -9.77 -5.23 -17.78
CA LEU A 63 -9.07 -6.15 -16.89
C LEU A 63 -7.82 -5.51 -16.26
N GLY A 64 -7.04 -4.75 -17.03
CA GLY A 64 -5.92 -3.97 -16.50
C GLY A 64 -6.36 -2.96 -15.45
N GLY A 65 -7.49 -2.27 -15.70
CA GLY A 65 -8.11 -1.37 -14.72
C GLY A 65 -8.49 -2.09 -13.43
N LEU A 66 -9.13 -3.26 -13.51
CA LEU A 66 -9.49 -4.06 -12.33
C LEU A 66 -8.28 -4.48 -11.50
N ILE A 67 -7.14 -4.78 -12.13
CA ILE A 67 -5.88 -5.08 -11.43
C ILE A 67 -5.36 -3.86 -10.68
N VAL A 68 -5.45 -2.67 -11.28
CA VAL A 68 -5.04 -1.43 -10.59
C VAL A 68 -5.99 -1.11 -9.43
N PHE A 69 -7.29 -1.27 -9.61
CA PHE A 69 -8.29 -1.05 -8.56
C PHE A 69 -8.17 -2.04 -7.40
N SER A 70 -7.87 -3.32 -7.68
CA SER A 70 -7.67 -4.31 -6.61
C SER A 70 -6.46 -3.97 -5.73
N ASN A 71 -5.49 -3.22 -6.26
CA ASN A 71 -4.31 -2.78 -5.54
C ASN A 71 -4.61 -1.78 -4.40
N ILE A 72 -5.81 -1.19 -4.37
CA ILE A 72 -6.27 -0.34 -3.25
C ILE A 72 -6.43 -1.18 -1.97
N PHE A 73 -6.78 -2.46 -2.09
CA PHE A 73 -6.99 -3.35 -0.95
C PHE A 73 -5.69 -3.95 -0.41
N ILE A 74 -4.55 -3.74 -1.08
CA ILE A 74 -3.26 -4.26 -0.66
C ILE A 74 -2.56 -3.18 0.19
N PRO A 75 -2.38 -3.39 1.51
CA PRO A 75 -1.67 -2.42 2.34
C PRO A 75 -0.20 -2.34 1.94
N THR A 76 0.40 -1.16 2.12
CA THR A 76 1.84 -0.94 2.00
C THR A 76 2.58 -1.56 3.18
N THR A 77 3.91 -1.67 3.09
CA THR A 77 4.75 -2.14 4.20
C THR A 77 4.54 -1.32 5.47
N LYS A 78 4.37 0.01 5.34
CA LYS A 78 4.16 0.92 6.48
C LYS A 78 2.80 0.68 7.14
N GLU A 79 1.74 0.56 6.34
CA GLU A 79 0.39 0.28 6.83
C GLU A 79 0.33 -1.10 7.49
N MET A 80 0.92 -2.11 6.86
CA MET A 80 0.97 -3.47 7.42
C MET A 80 1.79 -3.54 8.72
N CYS A 81 2.88 -2.77 8.79
CA CYS A 81 3.66 -2.63 10.03
C CYS A 81 2.83 -1.96 11.13
N ALA A 82 2.11 -0.87 10.81
CA ALA A 82 1.22 -0.20 11.76
C ALA A 82 0.13 -1.15 12.28
N ILE A 83 -0.52 -1.92 11.39
CA ILE A 83 -1.54 -2.91 11.74
C ILE A 83 -0.98 -3.98 12.69
N LYS A 84 0.27 -4.43 12.51
CA LYS A 84 0.89 -5.46 13.37
C LYS A 84 1.51 -4.91 14.65
N ALA A 85 2.17 -3.76 14.59
CA ALA A 85 2.98 -3.23 15.69
C ALA A 85 2.14 -2.42 16.69
N ILE A 86 1.20 -1.59 16.20
CA ILE A 86 0.41 -0.71 17.07
C ILE A 86 -0.37 -1.51 18.13
N PRO A 87 -1.07 -2.62 17.80
CA PRO A 87 -1.81 -3.39 18.81
C PRO A 87 -0.89 -4.01 19.86
N VAL A 88 0.33 -4.42 19.48
CA VAL A 88 1.30 -5.01 20.42
C VAL A 88 1.84 -3.94 21.37
N ILE A 89 2.08 -2.73 20.88
CA ILE A 89 2.58 -1.61 21.69
C ILE A 89 1.48 -1.08 22.59
N VAL A 90 0.29 -0.81 22.03
CA VAL A 90 -0.83 -0.18 22.75
C VAL A 90 -1.45 -1.13 23.76
N ASN A 91 -1.51 -2.44 23.52
CA ASN A 91 -2.08 -3.39 24.48
C ASN A 91 -1.05 -3.93 25.49
N ASN A 92 0.19 -3.43 25.49
CA ASN A 92 1.21 -3.85 26.45
C ASN A 92 1.18 -2.95 27.69
N GLU A 93 0.79 -3.51 28.83
CA GLU A 93 0.70 -2.81 30.12
C GLU A 93 2.02 -2.13 30.53
N GLN A 94 3.17 -2.77 30.30
CA GLN A 94 4.47 -2.17 30.62
C GLN A 94 4.76 -0.91 29.78
N VAL A 95 4.30 -0.90 28.52
CA VAL A 95 4.43 0.26 27.63
C VAL A 95 3.47 1.38 28.04
N GLN A 96 2.28 1.02 28.53
CA GLN A 96 1.32 2.00 29.06
C GLN A 96 1.79 2.65 30.37
N GLU A 97 2.53 1.91 31.21
CA GLU A 97 3.06 2.42 32.48
C GLU A 97 4.34 3.27 32.34
N LEU A 98 5.09 3.08 31.24
CA LEU A 98 6.36 3.79 31.00
C LEU A 98 6.24 5.32 31.10
N PRO A 99 5.24 5.97 30.47
CA PRO A 99 5.04 7.41 30.60
C PRO A 99 4.87 7.87 32.06
N ASN A 100 4.09 7.14 32.86
CA ASN A 100 3.87 7.47 34.27
C ASN A 100 5.16 7.36 35.06
N LYS A 101 5.94 6.29 34.86
CA LYS A 101 7.25 6.10 35.52
C LYS A 101 8.26 7.18 35.13
N VAL A 102 8.23 7.64 33.88
CA VAL A 102 9.11 8.74 33.42
C VAL A 102 8.71 10.07 34.04
N VAL A 103 7.40 10.34 34.17
CA VAL A 103 6.89 11.55 34.84
C VAL A 103 7.21 11.52 36.33
N GLU A 104 7.05 10.36 36.98
CA GLU A 104 7.42 10.15 38.39
C GLU A 104 8.91 10.40 38.61
N LEU A 105 9.78 9.78 37.80
CA LEU A 105 11.22 10.00 37.84
C LEU A 105 11.59 11.48 37.63
N ALA A 106 10.90 12.18 36.72
CA ALA A 106 11.14 13.60 36.47
C ALA A 106 10.73 14.47 37.66
N ASN A 107 9.62 14.14 38.34
CA ASN A 107 9.17 14.84 39.54
C ASN A 107 10.14 14.61 40.71
N ASP A 108 10.56 13.37 40.94
CA ASP A 108 11.54 13.03 41.98
C ASP A 108 12.84 13.82 41.77
N TRP A 109 13.31 13.92 40.53
CA TRP A 109 14.51 14.68 40.19
C TRP A 109 14.35 16.19 40.40
N ILE A 110 13.17 16.74 40.08
CA ILE A 110 12.84 18.15 40.35
C ILE A 110 12.79 18.40 41.86
N ASP A 111 12.25 17.47 42.64
CA ASP A 111 12.16 17.59 44.09
C ASP A 111 13.52 17.46 44.78
N GLU A 112 14.42 16.60 44.29
CA GLU A 112 15.83 16.55 44.74
C GLU A 112 16.58 17.85 44.45
N LEU A 113 16.30 18.50 43.32
CA LEU A 113 16.94 19.75 42.90
C LEU A 113 16.33 20.99 43.56
N LYS A 114 15.19 20.87 44.25
CA LYS A 114 14.61 22.00 44.98
C LYS A 114 15.52 22.36 46.16
N PRO A 115 16.05 23.60 46.22
CA PRO A 115 16.86 24.02 47.35
C PRO A 115 16.00 23.96 48.62
N ASN A 116 16.51 23.28 49.65
CA ASN A 116 15.92 23.31 50.99
C ASN A 116 15.79 24.79 51.39
N LYS A 117 14.56 25.27 51.48
CA LYS A 117 14.27 26.56 52.13
C LYS A 117 14.48 26.36 53.62
N GLU A 118 15.70 26.60 54.08
CA GLU A 118 15.97 26.98 55.47
C GLU A 118 15.33 28.35 55.77
#